data_AF-A0A5M5BVI5-F1
#
_entry.id   AF-A0A5M5BVI5-F1
#
_cell.length_a   1.000
_cell.length_b   1.000
_cell.length_c   1.000
_cell.angle_alpha   90.00
_cell.angle_beta   90.00
_cell.angle_gamma   90.00
#
_symmetry.space_group_name_H-M   'P 1'
#
loop_
_entity.id
_entity.type
_entity.pdbx_description
1 polymer ?
#
loop_
_entity_poly.entity_id
_entity_poly.type
_entity_poly.pdbx_seq_one_letter_code
_entity_poly.pdbx_strand_id
1 'polypeptide(L)'
;APGWFFTYTKQVSIEKDKDYPLTAAMKQQVRELTLVVKPTGDAAGRITEIVAHLTGAARTLDFATDTYGAASNVVLPFTKITEGDDAGKWKATVRLLGVTGTEQLLTAEIRYADGNPSPTTLKSDLTEALKEFNTRKGKSLTLGGTLVETPEGMEVDGAEINGWEEVKGDDVNADL
;
A
#
# COMPACT_ATOMS: atom_id res chain seq x y z
N ALA A 1 12.24 0.37 -1.21
CA ALA A 1 11.27 -0.72 -0.93
C ALA A 1 11.92 -2.07 -1.25
N PRO A 2 11.54 -3.17 -0.59
CA PRO A 2 12.04 -4.51 -0.94
C PRO A 2 11.68 -4.87 -2.39
N GLY A 3 12.53 -5.67 -3.04
CA GLY A 3 12.23 -6.29 -4.33
C GLY A 3 11.18 -7.40 -4.21
N TRP A 4 10.94 -8.10 -5.32
CA TRP A 4 10.13 -9.32 -5.27
C TRP A 4 10.85 -10.40 -4.45
N PHE A 5 10.10 -11.05 -3.56
CA PHE A 5 10.63 -12.08 -2.68
C PHE A 5 9.78 -13.33 -2.82
N PHE A 6 10.44 -14.46 -3.07
CA PHE A 6 9.81 -15.76 -3.24
C PHE A 6 10.48 -16.78 -2.33
N THR A 7 9.70 -17.68 -1.75
CA THR A 7 10.17 -18.70 -0.81
C THR A 7 9.62 -20.07 -1.15
N TYR A 8 10.37 -21.12 -0.80
CA TYR A 8 9.92 -22.50 -0.84
C TYR A 8 10.49 -23.24 0.37
N THR A 9 9.67 -24.10 0.99
CA THR A 9 10.10 -24.96 2.11
C THR A 9 9.76 -26.41 1.81
N LYS A 10 10.73 -27.30 2.05
CA LYS A 10 10.55 -28.74 1.95
C LYS A 10 11.53 -29.43 2.88
N GLN A 11 11.03 -30.29 3.76
CA GLN A 11 11.87 -31.24 4.49
C GLN A 11 12.04 -32.50 3.64
N VAL A 12 13.27 -32.96 3.46
CA VAL A 12 13.57 -34.19 2.70
C VAL A 12 14.56 -35.06 3.47
N SER A 13 14.35 -36.36 3.41
CA SER A 13 15.32 -37.37 3.83
C SER A 13 16.04 -37.88 2.59
N ILE A 14 17.37 -37.84 2.60
CA ILE A 14 18.21 -38.25 1.47
C ILE A 14 18.95 -39.53 1.84
N GLU A 15 18.76 -40.58 1.05
CA GLU A 15 19.48 -41.84 1.20
C GLU A 15 20.88 -41.72 0.57
N LYS A 16 21.82 -42.50 1.12
CA LYS A 16 23.16 -42.62 0.58
C LYS A 16 23.11 -43.18 -0.86
N ASP A 17 23.93 -42.60 -1.74
CA ASP A 17 24.18 -43.04 -3.12
C ASP A 17 22.94 -43.10 -4.03
N LYS A 18 21.98 -42.17 -3.85
CA LYS A 18 20.75 -42.09 -4.66
C LYS A 18 20.45 -40.67 -5.11
N ASP A 19 20.07 -40.54 -6.39
CA ASP A 19 19.68 -39.28 -6.98
C ASP A 19 18.19 -39.00 -6.73
N TYR A 20 17.88 -37.76 -6.32
CA TYR A 20 16.52 -37.30 -6.08
C TYR A 20 16.23 -36.02 -6.87
N PRO A 21 15.32 -36.06 -7.87
CA PRO A 21 14.85 -34.84 -8.49
C PRO A 21 13.97 -34.06 -7.50
N LEU A 22 14.30 -32.80 -7.26
CA LEU A 22 13.56 -31.90 -6.38
C LEU A 22 13.08 -30.68 -7.17
N THR A 23 11.76 -30.52 -7.27
CA THR A 23 11.12 -29.34 -7.85
C THR A 23 10.62 -28.43 -6.73
N ALA A 24 11.01 -27.17 -6.77
CA ALA A 24 10.57 -26.13 -5.84
C ALA A 24 9.45 -25.29 -6.48
N ALA A 25 8.25 -25.32 -5.88
CA ALA A 25 7.16 -24.43 -6.27
C ALA A 25 7.27 -23.12 -5.48
N MET A 26 7.90 -22.11 -6.08
CA MET A 26 8.17 -20.84 -5.41
C MET A 26 6.88 -20.09 -5.05
N LYS A 27 6.70 -19.72 -3.78
CA LYS A 27 5.59 -18.89 -3.28
C LYS A 27 6.04 -17.43 -3.20
N GLN A 28 5.31 -16.54 -3.86
CA GLN A 28 5.53 -15.10 -3.74
C GLN A 28 5.13 -14.59 -2.36
N GLN A 29 6.01 -13.83 -1.72
CA GLN A 29 5.86 -13.32 -0.37
C GLN A 29 5.69 -11.82 -0.25
N VAL A 30 5.95 -11.07 -1.33
CA VAL A 30 5.73 -9.63 -1.38
C VAL A 30 4.57 -9.33 -2.31
N ARG A 31 3.71 -8.40 -1.92
CA ARG A 31 2.64 -7.86 -2.78
C ARG A 31 2.86 -6.37 -2.96
N GLU A 32 2.61 -5.90 -4.17
CA GLU A 32 2.64 -4.47 -4.49
C GLU A 32 1.27 -3.85 -4.19
N LEU A 33 1.29 -2.73 -3.47
CA LEU A 33 0.15 -1.90 -3.12
C LEU A 33 0.31 -0.53 -3.78
N THR A 34 -0.66 -0.12 -4.57
CA THR A 34 -0.77 1.23 -5.10
C THR A 34 -1.98 1.91 -4.50
N LEU A 35 -1.79 3.05 -3.85
CA LEU A 35 -2.88 3.92 -3.40
C LEU A 35 -2.99 5.08 -4.37
N VAL A 36 -4.20 5.31 -4.89
CA VAL A 36 -4.53 6.45 -5.75
C VAL A 36 -5.57 7.29 -5.02
N VAL A 37 -5.25 8.56 -4.83
CA VAL A 37 -6.12 9.51 -4.12
C VAL A 37 -6.53 10.60 -5.09
N LYS A 38 -7.83 10.87 -5.16
CA LYS A 38 -8.40 11.99 -5.94
C LYS A 38 -8.76 13.13 -4.98
N PRO A 39 -7.98 14.23 -4.95
CA PRO A 39 -8.37 15.43 -4.22
C PRO A 39 -9.62 16.05 -4.81
N THR A 40 -10.48 16.58 -3.95
CA THR A 40 -11.69 17.33 -4.30
C THR A 40 -11.78 18.57 -3.41
N GLY A 41 -12.51 19.59 -3.85
CA GLY A 41 -12.54 20.89 -3.18
C GLY A 41 -11.77 21.96 -3.94
N ASP A 42 -11.76 23.17 -3.39
CA ASP A 42 -11.13 24.35 -3.97
C ASP A 42 -9.61 24.36 -3.76
N ALA A 43 -9.08 23.73 -2.70
CA ALA A 43 -7.65 23.62 -2.45
C ALA A 43 -6.97 22.43 -3.13
N ALA A 44 -7.72 21.51 -3.75
CA ALA A 44 -7.21 20.39 -4.55
C ALA A 44 -6.12 20.81 -5.57
N GLY A 45 -6.33 21.93 -6.27
CA GLY A 45 -5.37 22.47 -7.25
C GLY A 45 -4.08 23.02 -6.63
N ARG A 46 -4.14 23.37 -5.33
CA ARG A 46 -3.04 23.98 -4.57
C ARG A 46 -2.19 22.95 -3.82
N ILE A 47 -2.57 21.67 -3.74
CA ILE A 47 -1.75 20.65 -3.07
C ILE A 47 -0.38 20.55 -3.75
N THR A 48 0.67 20.69 -2.94
CA THR A 48 2.09 20.61 -3.36
C THR A 48 2.78 19.36 -2.84
N GLU A 49 2.33 18.80 -1.71
CA GLU A 49 2.94 17.63 -1.09
C GLU A 49 1.90 16.84 -0.28
N ILE A 50 2.02 15.50 -0.31
CA ILE A 50 1.31 14.58 0.59
C ILE A 50 2.36 13.68 1.24
N VAL A 51 2.65 13.93 2.52
CA VAL A 51 3.59 13.12 3.31
C VAL A 51 2.79 12.09 4.09
N ALA A 52 2.87 10.82 3.71
CA ALA A 52 2.02 9.79 4.27
C ALA A 52 2.77 8.58 4.83
N HIS A 53 2.17 7.95 5.83
CA HIS A 53 2.63 6.69 6.42
C HIS A 53 1.47 5.72 6.57
N LEU A 54 1.74 4.44 6.30
CA LEU A 54 0.82 3.33 6.56
C LEU A 54 1.32 2.53 7.77
N THR A 55 0.48 2.39 8.79
CA THR A 55 0.72 1.50 9.93
C THR A 55 0.24 0.07 9.62
N GLY A 56 0.64 -0.90 10.44
CA GLY A 56 0.20 -2.29 10.27
C GLY A 56 0.92 -3.06 9.16
N ALA A 57 2.04 -2.54 8.62
CA ALA A 57 2.86 -3.27 7.66
C ALA A 57 3.73 -4.31 8.38
N ALA A 58 3.85 -5.52 7.84
CA ALA A 58 4.73 -6.55 8.38
C ALA A 58 6.19 -6.30 8.00
N ARG A 59 7.08 -6.30 9.00
CA ARG A 59 8.53 -6.12 8.79
C ARG A 59 9.29 -7.44 8.62
N THR A 60 8.79 -8.52 9.21
CA THR A 60 9.42 -9.84 9.17
C THR A 60 8.38 -10.91 8.86
N LEU A 61 8.83 -11.99 8.24
CA LEU A 61 8.05 -13.18 7.92
C LEU A 61 8.88 -14.40 8.28
N ASP A 62 8.34 -15.28 9.12
CA ASP A 62 8.78 -16.66 9.19
C ASP A 62 8.04 -17.45 8.11
N PHE A 63 8.73 -17.75 7.02
CA PHE A 63 8.16 -18.44 5.87
C PHE A 63 8.01 -19.95 6.08
N ALA A 64 8.59 -20.53 7.14
CA ALA A 64 8.36 -21.93 7.50
C ALA A 64 6.99 -22.11 8.15
N THR A 65 6.54 -21.12 8.93
CA THR A 65 5.25 -21.13 9.62
C THR A 65 4.20 -20.20 9.00
N ASP A 66 4.58 -19.41 8.00
CA ASP A 66 3.76 -18.37 7.36
C ASP A 66 3.26 -17.31 8.36
N THR A 67 4.10 -16.95 9.35
CA THR A 67 3.75 -16.00 10.41
C THR A 67 4.49 -14.67 10.26
N TYR A 68 3.76 -13.56 10.40
CA TYR A 68 4.32 -12.22 10.38
C TYR A 68 4.77 -11.78 11.77
N GLY A 69 5.85 -11.00 11.83
CA GLY A 69 6.26 -10.35 13.06
C GLY A 69 5.38 -9.15 13.42
N ALA A 70 5.89 -8.32 14.33
CA ALA A 70 5.22 -7.10 14.78
C ALA A 70 4.95 -6.11 13.64
N ALA A 71 3.88 -5.34 13.80
CA ALA A 71 3.52 -4.25 12.91
C ALA A 71 4.58 -3.15 12.92
N SER A 72 4.77 -2.52 11.77
CA SER A 72 5.67 -1.40 11.54
C SER A 72 4.98 -0.35 10.67
N ASN A 73 5.57 0.84 10.65
CA ASN A 73 5.14 1.93 9.77
C ASN A 73 5.98 1.94 8.50
N VAL A 74 5.35 2.25 7.37
CA VAL A 74 6.01 2.44 6.08
C VAL A 74 5.66 3.80 5.51
N VAL A 75 6.65 4.51 4.96
CA VAL A 75 6.46 5.78 4.25
C VAL A 75 5.84 5.50 2.89
N LEU A 76 4.83 6.27 2.51
CA LEU A 76 4.21 6.25 1.19
C LEU A 76 4.58 7.53 0.42
N PRO A 77 5.47 7.45 -0.57
CA PRO A 77 5.90 8.62 -1.34
C PRO A 77 4.84 8.96 -2.40
N PHE A 78 3.83 9.75 -2.01
CA PHE A 78 2.82 10.21 -2.95
C PHE A 78 3.41 11.16 -4.00
N THR A 79 3.02 10.95 -5.24
CA THR A 79 3.41 11.77 -6.39
C THR A 79 2.18 12.18 -7.18
N LYS A 80 2.14 13.43 -7.64
CA LYS A 80 1.06 13.93 -8.47
C LYS A 80 1.14 13.29 -9.85
N ILE A 81 0.00 12.81 -10.35
CA ILE A 81 -0.15 12.34 -11.72
C ILE A 81 -0.41 13.58 -12.58
N THR A 82 0.43 13.83 -13.57
CA THR A 82 0.40 15.06 -14.38
C THR A 82 -0.29 14.88 -15.73
N GLU A 83 -0.46 13.64 -16.19
CA GLU A 83 -0.92 13.31 -17.54
C GLU A 83 -1.84 12.08 -17.53
N GLY A 84 -2.62 11.91 -18.60
CA GLY A 84 -3.57 10.81 -18.77
C GLY A 84 -4.89 10.99 -18.01
N ASP A 85 -5.70 9.94 -18.01
CA ASP A 85 -7.06 9.96 -17.42
C ASP A 85 -7.07 10.18 -15.89
N ASP A 86 -5.94 9.90 -15.26
CA ASP A 86 -5.72 10.09 -13.82
C ASP A 86 -5.02 11.43 -13.48
N ALA A 87 -4.81 12.31 -14.46
CA ALA A 87 -4.20 13.62 -14.23
C ALA A 87 -4.91 14.40 -13.10
N GLY A 88 -4.13 14.96 -12.19
CA GLY A 88 -4.62 15.66 -10.99
C GLY A 88 -4.82 14.76 -9.77
N LYS A 89 -4.82 13.43 -9.92
CA LYS A 89 -4.77 12.49 -8.79
C LYS A 89 -3.35 12.37 -8.24
N TRP A 90 -3.23 11.77 -7.06
CA TRP A 90 -1.96 11.47 -6.40
C TRP A 90 -1.80 9.97 -6.22
N LYS A 91 -0.61 9.42 -6.47
CA LYS A 91 -0.34 7.99 -6.31
C LYS A 91 0.89 7.71 -5.46
N ALA A 92 0.81 6.65 -4.66
CA ALA A 92 1.96 6.04 -4.00
C ALA A 92 1.95 4.54 -4.25
N THR A 93 3.10 3.99 -4.66
CA THR A 93 3.28 2.55 -4.86
C THR A 93 4.34 2.03 -3.91
N VAL A 94 4.03 0.94 -3.21
CA VAL A 94 4.93 0.31 -2.25
C VAL A 94 4.83 -1.21 -2.34
N ARG A 95 5.93 -1.89 -2.03
CA ARG A 95 5.96 -3.36 -1.90
C ARG A 95 6.05 -3.74 -0.43
N LEU A 96 5.12 -4.59 0.02
CA LEU A 96 5.01 -5.02 1.41
C LEU A 96 5.13 -6.54 1.50
N LEU A 97 5.80 -7.03 2.55
CA LEU A 97 5.79 -8.45 2.91
C LEU A 97 4.37 -8.91 3.26
N GLY A 98 3.56 -8.04 3.82
CA GLY A 98 2.20 -8.31 4.25
C GLY A 98 1.70 -7.21 5.16
N VAL A 99 0.48 -7.38 5.65
CA VAL A 99 -0.11 -6.60 6.74
C VAL A 99 -0.27 -7.47 7.99
N THR A 100 -0.18 -6.88 9.17
CA THR A 100 -0.24 -7.55 10.47
C THR A 100 -0.80 -6.60 11.53
N GLY A 101 -1.28 -7.14 12.64
CA GLY A 101 -2.03 -6.39 13.65
C GLY A 101 -3.51 -6.24 13.29
N THR A 102 -4.24 -5.46 14.09
CA THR A 102 -5.70 -5.30 13.97
C THR A 102 -6.11 -4.12 13.09
N GLU A 103 -5.23 -3.15 12.88
CA GLU A 103 -5.53 -1.91 12.15
C GLU A 103 -4.43 -1.58 11.14
N GLN A 104 -4.84 -1.09 9.98
CA GLN A 104 -3.96 -0.52 8.95
C GLN A 104 -4.41 0.90 8.67
N LEU A 105 -3.73 1.87 9.30
CA LEU A 105 -4.12 3.28 9.22
C LEU A 105 -3.16 4.04 8.31
N LEU A 106 -3.72 4.74 7.33
CA LEU A 106 -3.05 5.78 6.58
C LEU A 106 -3.12 7.08 7.38
N THR A 107 -1.97 7.64 7.72
CA THR A 107 -1.88 9.01 8.25
C THR A 107 -1.07 9.84 7.28
N ALA A 108 -1.57 11.03 6.93
CA ALA A 108 -0.85 11.95 6.05
C ALA A 108 -0.92 13.40 6.53
N GLU A 109 0.09 14.17 6.17
CA GLU A 109 0.09 15.64 6.19
C GLU A 109 0.03 16.14 4.74
N ILE A 110 -0.96 16.96 4.43
CA ILE A 110 -1.16 17.57 3.12
C ILE A 110 -0.68 19.01 3.21
N ARG A 111 0.17 19.42 2.26
CA ARG A 111 0.70 20.78 2.17
C ARG A 111 0.25 21.45 0.90
N TYR A 112 0.11 22.77 0.99
CA TYR A 112 -0.49 23.60 -0.04
C TYR A 112 0.48 24.67 -0.52
N ALA A 113 0.28 25.12 -1.76
CA ALA A 113 0.98 26.24 -2.34
C ALA A 113 0.78 27.48 -1.47
N ASP A 114 1.84 28.27 -1.31
CA ASP A 114 1.86 29.49 -0.49
C ASP A 114 1.44 29.28 0.98
N GLY A 115 1.40 28.04 1.46
CA GLY A 115 0.91 27.70 2.79
C GLY A 115 -0.57 28.01 3.00
N ASN A 116 -1.36 28.04 1.91
CA ASN A 116 -2.78 28.39 1.93
C ASN A 116 -3.65 27.32 1.24
N PRO A 117 -4.47 26.56 1.99
CA PRO A 117 -4.67 26.63 3.44
C PRO A 117 -3.46 26.14 4.25
N SER A 118 -3.51 26.27 5.57
CA SER A 118 -2.52 25.65 6.46
C SER A 118 -2.46 24.13 6.26
N PRO A 119 -1.33 23.47 6.54
CA PRO A 119 -1.21 22.02 6.39
C PRO A 119 -2.34 21.27 7.11
N THR A 120 -2.91 20.28 6.43
CA THR A 120 -4.06 19.51 6.92
C THR A 120 -3.64 18.08 7.22
N THR A 121 -4.10 17.54 8.34
CA THR A 121 -3.90 16.12 8.65
C THR A 121 -5.03 15.27 8.07
N LEU A 122 -4.67 14.10 7.56
CA LEU A 122 -5.56 13.08 7.04
C LEU A 122 -5.33 11.80 7.83
N LYS A 123 -6.43 11.15 8.25
CA LYS A 123 -6.42 9.79 8.77
C LYS A 123 -7.45 8.96 8.02
N SER A 124 -7.08 7.76 7.59
CA SER A 124 -7.97 6.87 6.87
C SER A 124 -7.67 5.42 7.22
N ASP A 125 -8.72 4.64 7.44
CA ASP A 125 -8.62 3.23 7.76
C ASP A 125 -8.67 2.37 6.47
N LEU A 126 -7.64 1.54 6.28
CA LEU A 126 -7.49 0.62 5.15
C LEU A 126 -7.71 -0.85 5.57
N THR A 127 -8.05 -1.12 6.83
CA THR A 127 -8.11 -2.48 7.39
C THR A 127 -9.02 -3.40 6.58
N GLU A 128 -10.24 -2.97 6.29
CA GLU A 128 -11.17 -3.76 5.47
C GLU A 128 -10.71 -3.95 4.03
N ALA A 129 -10.13 -2.92 3.42
CA ALA A 129 -9.61 -2.98 2.05
C ALA A 129 -8.37 -3.89 1.94
N LEU A 130 -7.61 -4.05 3.03
CA LEU A 130 -6.40 -4.86 3.09
C LEU A 130 -6.59 -6.25 3.70
N LYS A 131 -7.82 -6.65 4.05
CA LYS A 131 -8.09 -7.95 4.71
C LYS A 131 -7.61 -9.17 3.92
N GLU A 132 -7.63 -9.09 2.58
CA GLU A 132 -7.14 -10.15 1.69
C GLU A 132 -5.72 -9.90 1.17
N PHE A 133 -5.02 -8.90 1.71
CA PHE A 133 -3.70 -8.49 1.21
C PHE A 133 -2.69 -9.65 1.23
N ASN A 134 -2.68 -10.41 2.33
CA ASN A 134 -1.72 -11.48 2.58
C ASN A 134 -1.96 -12.77 1.76
N THR A 135 -3.17 -13.00 1.25
CA THR A 135 -3.55 -14.25 0.58
C THR A 135 -3.49 -14.18 -0.95
N ARG A 136 -3.55 -12.99 -1.54
CA ARG A 136 -3.58 -12.78 -3.01
C ARG A 136 -2.32 -12.13 -3.56
N LYS A 137 -1.14 -12.52 -3.07
CA LYS A 137 0.14 -11.84 -3.36
C LYS A 137 0.60 -11.88 -4.82
N GLY A 138 0.10 -12.82 -5.62
CA GLY A 138 0.46 -12.94 -7.04
C GLY A 138 -0.10 -11.85 -7.95
N LYS A 139 -0.93 -10.93 -7.42
CA LYS A 139 -1.46 -9.78 -8.17
C LYS A 139 -1.20 -8.49 -7.40
N SER A 140 -0.78 -7.44 -8.08
CA SER A 140 -0.75 -6.10 -7.49
C SER A 140 -2.14 -5.70 -7.01
N LEU A 141 -2.22 -4.89 -5.96
CA LEU A 141 -3.46 -4.30 -5.45
C LEU A 141 -3.43 -2.80 -5.69
N THR A 142 -4.45 -2.26 -6.37
CA THR A 142 -4.61 -0.82 -6.50
C THR A 142 -5.90 -0.40 -5.81
N LEU A 143 -5.81 0.54 -4.87
CA LEU A 143 -6.94 1.10 -4.15
C LEU A 143 -7.11 2.57 -4.51
N GLY A 144 -8.32 2.94 -4.93
CA GLY A 144 -8.73 4.31 -5.17
C GLY A 144 -9.49 4.88 -3.97
N GLY A 145 -9.20 6.11 -3.60
CA GLY A 145 -9.92 6.86 -2.58
C GLY A 145 -10.21 8.29 -3.01
N THR A 146 -11.32 8.87 -2.54
CA THR A 146 -11.62 10.29 -2.77
C THR A 146 -11.25 11.07 -1.53
N LEU A 147 -10.28 11.98 -1.67
CA LEU A 147 -9.89 12.93 -0.63
C LEU A 147 -10.85 14.12 -0.68
N VAL A 148 -11.64 14.25 0.38
CA VAL A 148 -12.57 15.37 0.57
C VAL A 148 -11.94 16.32 1.56
N GLU A 149 -11.73 17.56 1.12
CA GLU A 149 -11.27 18.64 1.98
C GLU A 149 -12.47 19.23 2.73
N THR A 150 -12.31 19.42 4.04
CA THR A 150 -13.29 20.16 4.84
C THR A 150 -13.22 21.64 4.46
N PRO A 151 -14.36 22.30 4.15
CA PRO A 151 -14.39 23.72 3.81
C PRO A 151 -13.80 24.62 4.91
N GLU A 152 -13.16 25.72 4.52
CA GLU A 152 -12.66 26.74 5.45
C GLU A 152 -13.80 27.22 6.37
N GLY A 153 -13.60 27.12 7.70
CA GLY A 153 -14.54 27.61 8.71
C GLY A 153 -15.44 26.56 9.37
N MET A 154 -15.33 25.27 9.02
CA MET A 154 -15.90 24.17 9.80
C MET A 154 -14.89 23.67 10.85
N GLU A 155 -15.30 23.56 12.11
CA GLU A 155 -14.57 22.84 13.18
C GLU A 155 -14.65 21.30 12.95
N VAL A 156 -14.24 20.84 11.77
CA VAL A 156 -13.99 19.41 11.52
C VAL A 156 -12.49 19.28 11.25
N ASP A 157 -11.78 18.77 12.24
CA ASP A 157 -10.33 18.61 12.22
C ASP A 157 -9.91 17.57 11.16
N GLY A 158 -9.63 18.02 9.94
CA GLY A 158 -8.85 17.27 8.98
C GLY A 158 -9.56 16.96 7.65
N ALA A 159 -8.79 16.35 6.75
CA ALA A 159 -9.29 15.83 5.50
C ALA A 159 -9.64 14.34 5.67
N GLU A 160 -10.63 13.88 4.91
CA GLU A 160 -11.09 12.49 4.97
C GLU A 160 -10.94 11.82 3.60
N ILE A 161 -10.62 10.52 3.62
CA ILE A 161 -10.75 9.68 2.43
C ILE A 161 -11.96 8.79 2.57
N ASN A 162 -12.92 8.98 1.66
CA ASN A 162 -14.10 8.15 1.56
C ASN A 162 -13.82 6.93 0.69
N GLY A 163 -14.20 5.76 1.22
CA GLY A 163 -14.34 4.49 0.50
C GLY A 163 -13.10 4.08 -0.30
N TRP A 164 -12.21 3.28 0.30
CA TRP A 164 -11.17 2.61 -0.48
C TRP A 164 -11.79 1.50 -1.33
N GLU A 165 -11.73 1.67 -2.65
CA GLU A 165 -12.24 0.70 -3.61
C GLU A 165 -11.09 0.12 -4.43
N GLU A 166 -11.14 -1.19 -4.70
CA GLU A 166 -10.21 -1.81 -5.64
C GLU A 166 -10.51 -1.27 -7.05
N VAL A 167 -9.53 -0.57 -7.61
CA VAL A 167 -9.60 -0.09 -8.99
C VAL A 167 -8.84 -1.06 -9.88
N LYS A 168 -9.34 -1.27 -11.10
CA LYS A 168 -8.60 -2.04 -12.10
C LYS A 168 -7.34 -1.25 -12.47
N GLY A 169 -6.21 -1.63 -11.90
CA GLY A 169 -4.90 -1.21 -12.40
C GLY A 169 -4.56 -2.03 -13.63
N ASP A 170 -3.90 -1.42 -14.61
CA ASP A 170 -3.30 -2.15 -15.72
C ASP A 170 -2.32 -3.18 -15.13
N ASP A 171 -2.54 -4.46 -15.45
CA ASP A 171 -1.73 -5.59 -14.97
C ASP A 171 -0.24 -5.30 -15.24
N VAL A 172 0.55 -5.12 -14.19
CA VAL A 172 2.01 -5.25 -14.31
C VAL A 172 2.31 -6.74 -14.43
N ASN A 173 2.29 -7.23 -15.67
CA ASN A 173 2.67 -8.59 -16.00
C ASN A 173 4.14 -8.80 -15.59
N ALA A 174 4.35 -9.52 -14.49
CA ALA A 174 5.67 -9.97 -14.07
C ALA A 174 6.00 -11.28 -14.78
N ASP A 175 6.09 -11.24 -16.12
CA ASP A 175 6.74 -12.29 -16.89
C ASP A 175 8.25 -12.05 -16.84
N LEU A 176 8.95 -12.80 -15.97
CA LEU A 176 10.39 -13.07 -16.04
C LEU A 176 10.68 -14.50 -15.59
#